data_AF-A0A0R3PAJ4-F1
#
_entry.id   AF-A0A0R3PAJ4-F1
#
_cell.length_a   1.000
_cell.length_b   1.000
_cell.length_c   1.000
_cell.angle_alpha   90.00
_cell.angle_beta   90.00
_cell.angle_gamma   90.00
#
_symmetry.space_group_name_H-M   'P 1'
#
loop_
_entity.id
_entity.type
_entity.pdbx_description
1 polymer ?
#
loop_
_entity_poly.entity_id
_entity_poly.type
_entity_poly.pdbx_seq_one_letter_code
_entity_poly.pdbx_strand_id
1 'polypeptide(L)'
;MREGRKLIRLKNIRLSVSDKGGDFVVIPHQLDVEITKEHLEDASLYRTSSEREFKSRCRKLNHEWVKMARASGLKPSVMFQLKVDLPTCSVLYLLIKTHKLVSSNDLVSTDPSLLKVRPIISCADGPTDRITWFLNPILNQLLKHIPAHLTNTQKFLDRLRTAQPSSAYVMESFDAIALYANVSNDSAMQAIFELLIKHEREINMYGFKTEQFVALLKECLNCTIFRWSGKY
;
A
#
# COMPACT_ATOMS: atom_id res chain seq x y z
N MET A 1 0.00 -32.82 9.03
CA MET A 1 0.58 -31.84 8.07
C MET A 1 0.58 -32.27 6.60
N ARG A 2 0.83 -33.54 6.23
CA ARG A 2 0.80 -33.98 4.80
C ARG A 2 -0.56 -33.79 4.13
N GLU A 3 -1.65 -34.06 4.85
CA GLU A 3 -3.02 -34.01 4.32
C GLU A 3 -3.50 -32.57 4.04
N GLY A 4 -3.29 -31.63 4.95
CA GLY A 4 -3.58 -30.21 4.71
C GLY A 4 -2.79 -29.65 3.51
N ARG A 5 -1.51 -30.00 3.36
CA ARG A 5 -0.71 -29.63 2.18
C ARG A 5 -1.27 -30.22 0.89
N LYS A 6 -1.80 -31.44 0.92
CA LYS A 6 -2.49 -32.07 -0.22
C LYS A 6 -3.73 -31.27 -0.61
N LEU A 7 -4.57 -30.88 0.37
CA LEU A 7 -5.78 -30.09 0.13
C LEU A 7 -5.47 -28.69 -0.44
N ILE A 8 -4.42 -28.03 0.05
CA ILE A 8 -3.94 -26.75 -0.50
C ILE A 8 -3.46 -26.93 -1.94
N ARG A 9 -2.64 -27.95 -2.21
CA ARG A 9 -2.10 -28.22 -3.55
C ARG A 9 -3.21 -28.55 -4.56
N LEU A 10 -4.26 -29.25 -4.12
CA LEU A 10 -5.43 -29.57 -4.93
C LEU A 10 -6.40 -28.38 -5.06
N LYS A 11 -6.11 -27.22 -4.43
CA LYS A 11 -6.98 -26.04 -4.39
C LYS A 11 -8.37 -26.35 -3.83
N ASN A 12 -8.44 -27.25 -2.85
CA ASN A 12 -9.69 -27.50 -2.11
C ASN A 12 -9.87 -26.44 -1.01
N ILE A 13 -8.77 -26.06 -0.36
CA ILE A 13 -8.76 -25.06 0.70
C ILE A 13 -7.68 -24.01 0.45
N ARG A 14 -7.90 -22.83 0.99
CA ARG A 14 -6.89 -21.80 1.20
C ARG A 14 -6.54 -21.75 2.68
N LEU A 15 -5.24 -21.74 2.98
CA LEU A 15 -4.70 -21.48 4.31
C LEU A 15 -4.00 -20.11 4.28
N SER A 16 -4.39 -19.20 5.16
CA SER A 16 -3.76 -17.89 5.32
C SER A 16 -3.73 -17.45 6.78
N VAL A 17 -3.13 -16.29 7.04
CA VAL A 17 -3.23 -15.60 8.32
C VAL A 17 -4.37 -14.58 8.29
N SER A 18 -4.96 -14.30 9.44
CA SER A 18 -5.96 -13.24 9.60
C SER A 18 -5.34 -11.85 9.50
N ASP A 19 -6.20 -10.84 9.31
CA ASP A 19 -5.82 -9.42 9.25
C ASP A 19 -5.16 -8.90 10.54
N LYS A 20 -5.56 -9.45 11.70
CA LYS A 20 -5.11 -9.05 13.04
C LYS A 20 -5.09 -10.28 13.95
N GLY A 21 -4.15 -10.32 14.88
CA GLY A 21 -4.08 -11.38 15.91
C GLY A 21 -3.30 -12.63 15.49
N GLY A 22 -3.03 -12.82 14.20
CA GLY A 22 -2.21 -13.94 13.73
C GLY A 22 -2.95 -15.27 13.70
N ASP A 23 -4.29 -15.24 13.73
CA ASP A 23 -5.12 -16.45 13.62
C ASP A 23 -4.88 -17.14 12.28
N PHE A 24 -4.96 -18.47 12.27
CA PHE A 24 -4.99 -19.23 11.04
C PHE A 24 -6.40 -19.21 10.46
N VAL A 25 -6.51 -18.91 9.17
CA VAL A 25 -7.76 -18.90 8.43
C VAL A 25 -7.72 -20.04 7.42
N VAL A 26 -8.68 -20.95 7.52
CA VAL A 26 -8.88 -22.07 6.59
C VAL A 26 -10.27 -21.94 5.99
N ILE A 27 -10.33 -21.67 4.69
CA ILE A 27 -11.60 -21.57 3.96
C ILE A 27 -11.55 -22.41 2.68
N PRO A 28 -12.70 -22.83 2.14
CA PRO A 28 -12.76 -23.38 0.79
C PRO A 28 -12.11 -22.42 -0.21
N HIS A 29 -11.31 -22.96 -1.13
CA HIS A 29 -10.67 -22.12 -2.16
C HIS A 29 -11.70 -21.40 -3.02
N GLN A 30 -12.85 -22.04 -3.27
CA GLN A 30 -13.95 -21.43 -4.04
C GLN A 30 -14.51 -20.19 -3.33
N LEU A 31 -14.70 -20.25 -2.01
CA LEU A 31 -15.14 -19.11 -1.21
C LEU A 31 -14.15 -17.95 -1.27
N ASP A 32 -12.85 -18.22 -1.19
CA ASP A 32 -11.80 -17.20 -1.36
C ASP A 32 -11.89 -16.48 -2.73
N VAL A 33 -12.14 -17.26 -3.79
CA VAL A 33 -12.32 -16.73 -5.15
C VAL A 33 -13.55 -15.84 -5.23
N GLU A 34 -14.66 -16.24 -4.60
CA GLU A 34 -15.92 -15.47 -4.58
C GLU A 34 -15.78 -14.17 -3.80
N ILE A 35 -15.20 -14.22 -2.58
CA ILE A 35 -14.90 -13.01 -1.79
C ILE A 35 -14.03 -12.05 -2.59
N THR A 36 -13.01 -12.57 -3.29
CA THR A 36 -12.12 -11.70 -4.07
C THR A 36 -12.82 -11.09 -5.29
N LYS A 37 -13.74 -11.82 -5.95
CA LYS A 37 -14.53 -11.26 -7.05
C LYS A 37 -15.43 -10.14 -6.55
N GLU A 38 -16.20 -10.38 -5.50
CA GLU A 38 -17.09 -9.37 -4.91
C GLU A 38 -16.30 -8.12 -4.49
N HIS A 39 -15.14 -8.30 -3.85
CA HIS A 39 -14.27 -7.16 -3.48
C HIS A 39 -13.78 -6.36 -4.70
N LEU A 40 -13.53 -7.01 -5.84
CA LEU A 40 -13.07 -6.37 -7.06
C LEU A 40 -14.20 -5.72 -7.90
N GLU A 41 -15.47 -5.91 -7.53
CA GLU A 41 -16.61 -5.28 -8.22
C GLU A 41 -16.77 -3.79 -7.88
N ASP A 42 -16.06 -3.28 -6.86
CA ASP A 42 -16.05 -1.86 -6.52
C ASP A 42 -15.39 -1.02 -7.62
N ALA A 43 -16.21 -0.54 -8.55
CA ALA A 43 -15.80 0.30 -9.68
C ALA A 43 -15.30 1.70 -9.27
N SER A 44 -15.51 2.12 -8.01
CA SER A 44 -14.91 3.36 -7.51
C SER A 44 -13.42 3.22 -7.21
N LEU A 45 -12.96 1.99 -6.94
CA LEU A 45 -11.57 1.67 -6.60
C LEU A 45 -10.83 0.92 -7.71
N TYR A 46 -11.52 0.04 -8.44
CA TYR A 46 -10.92 -0.88 -9.37
C TYR A 46 -11.42 -0.68 -10.80
N ARG A 47 -10.53 -0.98 -11.75
CA ARG A 47 -10.89 -1.16 -13.16
C ARG A 47 -10.05 -2.28 -13.74
N THR A 48 -10.59 -2.95 -14.76
CA THR A 48 -9.82 -3.92 -15.54
C THR A 48 -8.68 -3.24 -16.28
N SER A 49 -7.53 -3.90 -16.33
CA SER A 49 -6.38 -3.46 -17.11
C SER A 49 -5.90 -4.58 -18.07
N SER A 50 -4.69 -4.45 -18.58
CA SER A 50 -4.09 -5.42 -19.48
C SER A 50 -2.59 -5.52 -19.25
N GLU A 51 -2.01 -6.66 -19.64
CA GLU A 51 -0.56 -6.83 -19.65
C GLU A 51 0.15 -5.75 -20.48
N ARG A 52 -0.48 -5.33 -21.59
CA ARG A 52 0.04 -4.26 -22.44
C ARG A 52 0.09 -2.93 -21.69
N GLU A 53 -0.96 -2.57 -20.95
CA GLU A 53 -0.98 -1.36 -20.14
C GLU A 53 0.08 -1.45 -19.03
N PHE A 54 0.17 -2.57 -18.32
CA PHE A 54 1.21 -2.82 -17.32
C PHE A 54 2.62 -2.58 -17.88
N LYS A 55 2.97 -3.25 -18.98
CA LYS A 55 4.28 -3.07 -19.64
C LYS A 55 4.51 -1.64 -20.12
N SER A 56 3.45 -0.95 -20.57
CA SER A 56 3.54 0.46 -20.97
C SER A 56 3.87 1.37 -19.79
N ARG A 57 3.15 1.21 -18.66
CA ARG A 57 3.39 1.96 -17.41
C ARG A 57 4.80 1.71 -16.86
N CYS A 58 5.25 0.46 -16.86
CA CYS A 58 6.61 0.10 -16.43
C CYS A 58 7.69 0.80 -17.26
N ARG A 59 7.55 0.79 -18.59
CA ARG A 59 8.50 1.47 -19.49
C ARG A 59 8.48 2.99 -19.27
N LYS A 60 7.29 3.58 -19.10
CA LYS A 60 7.15 5.01 -18.82
C LYS A 60 7.83 5.40 -17.50
N LEU A 61 7.58 4.65 -16.42
CA LEU A 61 8.19 4.89 -15.11
C LEU A 61 9.73 4.81 -15.18
N ASN A 62 10.27 3.77 -15.81
CA ASN A 62 11.71 3.65 -16.02
C ASN A 62 12.29 4.80 -16.86
N HIS A 63 11.56 5.23 -17.89
CA HIS A 63 11.99 6.35 -18.73
C HIS A 63 12.08 7.64 -17.92
N GLU A 64 11.03 7.99 -17.17
CA GLU A 64 11.03 9.20 -16.33
C GLU A 64 12.08 9.11 -15.22
N TRP A 65 12.27 7.95 -14.59
CA TRP A 65 13.38 7.74 -13.63
C TRP A 65 14.73 8.06 -14.25
N VAL A 66 15.08 7.43 -15.38
CA VAL A 66 16.39 7.62 -16.04
C VAL A 66 16.59 9.07 -16.47
N LYS A 67 15.54 9.69 -17.03
CA LYS A 67 15.56 11.09 -17.46
C LYS A 67 15.81 12.03 -16.28
N MET A 68 15.08 11.88 -15.19
CA MET A 68 15.20 12.74 -14.00
C MET A 68 16.51 12.49 -13.26
N ALA A 69 16.92 11.23 -13.09
CA ALA A 69 18.20 10.86 -12.48
C ALA A 69 19.39 11.48 -13.23
N ARG A 70 19.37 11.40 -14.57
CA ARG A 70 20.41 12.01 -15.41
C ARG A 70 20.41 13.53 -15.29
N ALA A 71 19.24 14.17 -15.36
CA ALA A 71 19.12 15.63 -15.23
C ALA A 71 19.55 16.14 -13.84
N SER A 72 19.45 15.28 -12.82
CA SER A 72 19.86 15.57 -11.44
C SER A 72 21.35 15.27 -11.18
N GLY A 73 22.10 14.83 -12.19
CA GLY A 73 23.52 14.50 -12.05
C GLY A 73 23.79 13.26 -11.20
N LEU A 74 22.81 12.36 -11.04
CA LEU A 74 23.04 11.11 -10.32
C LEU A 74 24.09 10.25 -11.03
N LYS A 75 24.93 9.58 -10.24
CA LYS A 75 25.93 8.65 -10.75
C LYS A 75 25.24 7.56 -11.59
N PRO A 76 25.80 7.16 -12.75
CA PRO A 76 25.22 6.11 -13.58
C PRO A 76 24.95 4.82 -12.82
N SER A 77 25.82 4.44 -11.87
CA SER A 77 25.64 3.25 -11.03
C SER A 77 24.33 3.28 -10.23
N VAL A 78 24.00 4.39 -9.58
CA VAL A 78 22.76 4.57 -8.81
C VAL A 78 21.56 4.53 -9.74
N MET A 79 21.64 5.24 -10.86
CA MET A 79 20.57 5.28 -11.87
C MET A 79 20.24 3.87 -12.38
N PHE A 80 21.24 3.06 -12.73
CA PHE A 80 21.03 1.69 -13.22
C PHE A 80 20.61 0.72 -12.12
N GLN A 81 21.12 0.87 -10.90
CA GLN A 81 20.75 0.01 -9.77
C GLN A 81 19.26 0.12 -9.43
N LEU A 82 18.70 1.32 -9.49
CA LEU A 82 17.30 1.59 -9.13
C LEU A 82 16.32 1.43 -10.29
N LYS A 83 16.81 1.27 -11.52
CA LYS A 83 16.00 0.93 -12.69
C LYS A 83 15.52 -0.52 -12.59
N VAL A 84 14.27 -0.78 -12.96
CA VAL A 84 13.67 -2.13 -12.92
C VAL A 84 13.30 -2.58 -14.33
N ASP A 85 14.20 -3.29 -15.00
CA ASP A 85 14.02 -3.66 -16.41
C ASP A 85 12.95 -4.75 -16.63
N LEU A 86 12.84 -5.70 -15.70
CA LEU A 86 11.91 -6.82 -15.78
C LEU A 86 11.07 -6.90 -14.49
N PRO A 87 10.13 -5.96 -14.28
CA PRO A 87 9.33 -5.93 -13.06
C PRO A 87 8.34 -7.09 -13.02
N THR A 88 8.17 -7.67 -11.84
CA THR A 88 7.07 -8.58 -11.54
C THR A 88 5.78 -7.77 -11.41
N CYS A 89 4.69 -8.24 -12.03
CA CYS A 89 3.39 -7.61 -11.82
C CYS A 89 2.93 -7.83 -10.38
N SER A 90 2.52 -6.77 -9.70
CA SER A 90 2.05 -6.83 -8.32
C SER A 90 0.90 -7.82 -8.18
N VAL A 91 0.77 -8.47 -7.03
CA VAL A 91 -0.25 -9.52 -6.81
C VAL A 91 -1.19 -9.12 -5.68
N LEU A 92 -2.49 -9.22 -5.93
CA LEU A 92 -3.51 -9.03 -4.92
C LEU A 92 -3.73 -10.31 -4.11
N TYR A 93 -3.80 -10.17 -2.79
CA TYR A 93 -4.35 -11.17 -1.90
C TYR A 93 -5.19 -10.51 -0.80
N LEU A 94 -6.18 -11.23 -0.29
CA LEU A 94 -7.05 -10.78 0.78
C LEU A 94 -6.68 -11.40 2.12
N LEU A 95 -6.80 -10.63 3.19
CA LEU A 95 -6.73 -11.09 4.57
C LEU A 95 -8.13 -11.00 5.20
N ILE A 96 -8.61 -12.08 5.82
CA ILE A 96 -9.92 -12.09 6.48
C ILE A 96 -9.82 -11.38 7.83
N LYS A 97 -10.78 -10.48 8.09
CA LYS A 97 -10.89 -9.74 9.36
C LYS A 97 -11.64 -10.57 10.40
N THR A 98 -10.98 -11.58 10.97
CA THR A 98 -11.54 -12.49 11.98
C THR A 98 -12.13 -11.74 13.19
N HIS A 99 -11.52 -10.64 13.62
CA HIS A 99 -12.03 -9.76 14.68
C HIS A 99 -13.37 -9.04 14.37
N LYS A 100 -13.91 -9.20 13.16
CA LYS A 100 -15.25 -8.71 12.78
C LYS A 100 -16.29 -9.83 12.73
N LEU A 101 -15.88 -11.09 12.94
CA LEU A 101 -16.77 -12.23 13.10
C LEU A 101 -17.18 -12.28 14.56
N VAL A 102 -18.45 -12.00 14.86
CA VAL A 102 -18.94 -11.81 16.23
C VAL A 102 -19.79 -13.00 16.67
N SER A 103 -20.44 -13.68 15.73
CA SER A 103 -21.30 -14.82 15.99
C SER A 103 -20.66 -16.14 15.57
N SER A 104 -21.07 -17.24 16.20
CA SER A 104 -20.70 -18.59 15.76
C SER A 104 -21.18 -18.89 14.34
N ASN A 105 -22.27 -18.27 13.91
CA ASN A 105 -22.82 -18.44 12.57
C ASN A 105 -21.92 -17.79 11.50
N ASP A 106 -21.21 -16.71 11.85
CA ASP A 106 -20.26 -16.05 10.94
C ASP A 106 -19.08 -16.97 10.60
N LEU A 107 -18.68 -17.85 11.54
CA LEU A 107 -17.56 -18.78 11.36
C LEU A 107 -17.88 -19.94 10.40
N VAL A 108 -19.16 -20.28 10.26
CA VAL A 108 -19.62 -21.37 9.37
C VAL A 108 -20.21 -20.82 8.06
N SER A 109 -20.34 -19.50 7.95
CA SER A 109 -20.91 -18.87 6.76
C SER A 109 -20.05 -19.13 5.52
N THR A 110 -20.72 -19.50 4.44
CA THR A 110 -20.16 -19.55 3.09
C THR A 110 -20.62 -18.39 2.23
N ASP A 111 -21.28 -17.38 2.83
CA ASP A 111 -21.67 -16.16 2.15
C ASP A 111 -20.49 -15.18 2.07
N PRO A 112 -19.98 -14.87 0.86
CA PRO A 112 -18.84 -13.98 0.68
C PRO A 112 -19.07 -12.57 1.24
N SER A 113 -20.31 -12.07 1.20
CA SER A 113 -20.66 -10.68 1.56
C SER A 113 -20.55 -10.38 3.06
N LEU A 114 -20.68 -11.44 3.88
CA LEU A 114 -20.55 -11.38 5.33
C LEU A 114 -19.07 -11.33 5.77
N LEU A 115 -18.14 -11.74 4.90
CA LEU A 115 -16.73 -11.86 5.23
C LEU A 115 -15.97 -10.58 4.89
N LYS A 116 -15.78 -9.73 5.91
CA LYS A 116 -14.96 -8.51 5.75
C LYS A 116 -13.49 -8.86 5.55
N VAL A 117 -12.88 -8.23 4.55
CA VAL A 117 -11.49 -8.46 4.16
C VAL A 117 -10.64 -7.19 4.20
N ARG A 118 -9.32 -7.36 4.21
CA ARG A 118 -8.33 -6.33 3.89
C ARG A 118 -7.59 -6.74 2.61
N PRO A 119 -7.68 -5.95 1.53
CA PRO A 119 -6.87 -6.20 0.35
C PRO A 119 -5.42 -5.78 0.60
N ILE A 120 -4.48 -6.61 0.15
CA ILE A 120 -3.06 -6.31 0.13
C ILE A 120 -2.53 -6.53 -1.29
N ILE A 121 -1.84 -5.52 -1.80
CA ILE A 121 -1.13 -5.60 -3.08
C ILE A 121 0.35 -5.78 -2.77
N SER A 122 0.88 -6.97 -3.07
CA SER A 122 2.32 -7.22 -2.98
C SER A 122 3.02 -6.62 -4.20
N CYS A 123 3.86 -5.61 -3.96
CA CYS A 123 4.69 -4.97 -4.99
C CYS A 123 6.15 -5.45 -4.97
N ALA A 124 6.44 -6.61 -4.37
CA ALA A 124 7.79 -7.17 -4.34
C ALA A 124 8.33 -7.39 -5.76
N ASP A 125 9.54 -6.88 -6.03
CA ASP A 125 10.15 -6.84 -7.37
C ASP A 125 9.29 -6.12 -8.43
N GLY A 126 8.36 -5.28 -7.97
CA GLY A 126 7.45 -4.51 -8.79
C GLY A 126 8.12 -3.32 -9.48
N PRO A 127 7.39 -2.65 -10.39
CA PRO A 127 7.94 -1.53 -11.16
C PRO A 127 8.39 -0.34 -10.30
N THR A 128 7.76 -0.16 -9.13
CA THR A 128 8.06 0.94 -8.21
C THR A 128 9.04 0.57 -7.11
N ASP A 129 9.34 -0.71 -6.90
CA ASP A 129 10.05 -1.22 -5.71
C ASP A 129 11.37 -0.48 -5.46
N ARG A 130 12.33 -0.60 -6.38
CA ARG A 130 13.64 0.03 -6.21
C ARG A 130 13.61 1.56 -6.30
N ILE A 131 12.71 2.12 -7.11
CA ILE A 131 12.55 3.57 -7.20
C ILE A 131 12.08 4.13 -5.84
N THR A 132 11.23 3.40 -5.12
CA THR A 132 10.78 3.83 -3.78
C THR A 132 11.92 3.86 -2.76
N TRP A 133 13.01 3.11 -2.96
CA TRP A 133 14.19 3.20 -2.09
C TRP A 133 14.88 4.56 -2.18
N PHE A 134 14.71 5.28 -3.30
CA PHE A 134 15.15 6.67 -3.45
C PHE A 134 14.12 7.67 -2.91
N LEU A 135 12.84 7.44 -3.16
CA LEU A 135 11.78 8.36 -2.73
C LEU A 135 11.57 8.36 -1.20
N ASN A 136 11.62 7.19 -0.58
CA ASN A 136 11.31 7.02 0.85
C ASN A 136 12.24 7.83 1.77
N PRO A 137 13.57 7.84 1.59
CA PRO A 137 14.44 8.71 2.39
C PRO A 137 14.10 10.19 2.31
N ILE A 138 13.59 10.68 1.17
CA ILE A 138 13.15 12.08 1.02
C ILE A 138 11.84 12.30 1.79
N LEU A 139 10.83 11.44 1.58
CA LEU A 139 9.53 11.52 2.28
C LEU A 139 9.68 11.40 3.80
N ASN A 140 10.54 10.52 4.27
CA ASN A 140 10.74 10.29 5.70
C ASN A 140 11.29 11.52 6.43
N GLN A 141 12.08 12.36 5.74
CA GLN A 141 12.55 13.62 6.32
C GLN A 141 11.40 14.60 6.56
N LEU A 142 10.30 14.51 5.82
CA LEU A 142 9.12 15.36 6.00
C LEU A 142 8.32 15.01 7.25
N LEU A 143 8.38 13.76 7.72
CA LEU A 143 7.57 13.28 8.85
C LEU A 143 7.82 14.05 10.15
N LYS A 144 9.04 14.59 10.34
CA LYS A 144 9.38 15.43 11.51
C LYS A 144 8.59 16.74 11.55
N HIS A 145 8.08 17.21 10.41
CA HIS A 145 7.30 18.44 10.28
C HIS A 145 5.80 18.22 10.46
N ILE A 146 5.33 16.98 10.56
CA ILE A 146 3.92 16.66 10.77
C ILE A 146 3.66 16.64 12.30
N PRO A 147 2.87 17.58 12.86
CA PRO A 147 2.71 17.70 14.32
C PRO A 147 2.15 16.43 14.98
N ALA A 148 1.18 15.80 14.31
CA ALA A 148 0.53 14.57 14.76
C ALA A 148 1.34 13.30 14.47
N HIS A 149 2.55 13.39 13.89
CA HIS A 149 3.35 12.21 13.59
C HIS A 149 3.87 11.52 14.87
N LEU A 150 3.47 10.26 15.02
CA LEU A 150 3.91 9.36 16.06
C LEU A 150 4.89 8.35 15.45
N THR A 151 6.06 8.21 16.07
CA THR A 151 7.11 7.29 15.61
C THR A 151 6.92 5.88 16.16
N ASN A 152 6.28 5.75 17.33
CA ASN A 152 6.02 4.48 18.00
C ASN A 152 5.00 4.68 19.13
N THR A 153 4.57 3.56 19.73
CA THR A 153 3.64 3.52 20.87
C THR A 153 4.17 4.28 22.10
N GLN A 154 5.49 4.25 22.35
CA GLN A 154 6.06 4.93 23.53
C GLN A 154 5.87 6.45 23.44
N LYS A 155 6.13 7.06 22.28
CA LYS A 155 5.90 8.49 22.04
C LYS A 155 4.42 8.88 22.25
N PHE A 156 3.49 8.00 21.88
CA PHE A 156 2.07 8.22 22.14
C PHE A 156 1.77 8.23 23.64
N LEU A 157 2.26 7.23 24.38
CA LEU A 157 2.06 7.14 25.83
C LEU A 157 2.67 8.34 26.56
N ASP A 158 3.84 8.80 26.13
CA ASP A 158 4.49 9.96 26.74
C ASP A 158 3.68 11.24 26.50
N ARG A 159 3.18 11.46 25.27
CA ARG A 159 2.26 12.57 24.98
C ARG A 159 1.01 12.50 25.84
N LEU A 160 0.41 11.32 25.97
CA LEU A 160 -0.81 11.12 26.76
C LEU A 160 -0.58 11.40 28.25
N ARG A 161 0.56 10.98 28.83
CA ARG A 161 0.93 11.27 30.22
C ARG A 161 1.11 12.76 30.50
N THR A 162 1.63 13.51 29.52
CA THR A 162 1.83 14.95 29.63
C THR A 162 0.60 15.78 29.23
N ALA A 163 -0.42 15.15 28.63
CA ALA A 163 -1.63 15.83 28.24
C ALA A 163 -2.43 16.20 29.50
N GLN A 164 -2.75 17.49 29.65
CA GLN A 164 -3.64 17.99 30.69
C GLN A 164 -4.90 18.56 30.04
N PRO A 165 -5.83 17.70 29.57
CA PRO A 165 -7.09 18.18 29.02
C PRO A 165 -7.90 18.88 30.11
N SER A 166 -8.57 19.97 29.75
CA SER A 166 -9.49 20.67 30.65
C SER A 166 -10.60 19.74 31.12
N SER A 167 -11.04 19.88 32.37
CA SER A 167 -12.20 19.15 32.89
C SER A 167 -13.51 19.49 32.16
N ALA A 168 -13.52 20.53 31.33
CA ALA A 168 -14.62 20.89 30.44
C ALA A 168 -14.62 20.11 29.11
N TYR A 169 -13.59 19.31 28.82
CA TYR A 169 -13.49 18.55 27.57
C TYR A 169 -14.04 17.13 27.72
N VAL A 170 -14.69 16.65 26.66
CA VAL A 170 -15.12 15.26 26.52
C VAL A 170 -14.17 14.57 25.55
N MET A 171 -13.78 13.34 25.89
CA MET A 171 -12.96 12.50 25.01
C MET A 171 -13.87 11.67 24.11
N GLU A 172 -13.67 11.80 22.81
CA GLU A 172 -14.36 10.98 21.80
C GLU A 172 -13.33 10.23 20.95
N SER A 173 -13.67 8.99 20.58
CA SER A 173 -12.85 8.16 19.72
C SER A 173 -13.50 7.99 18.36
N PHE A 174 -12.72 8.19 17.31
CA PHE A 174 -13.14 7.98 15.92
C PHE A 174 -12.28 6.91 15.27
N ASP A 175 -12.89 6.07 14.43
CA ASP A 175 -12.18 5.11 13.59
C ASP A 175 -12.33 5.51 12.11
N ALA A 176 -11.20 5.65 11.42
CA ALA A 176 -11.21 5.98 10.01
C ALA A 176 -11.44 4.71 9.18
N ILE A 177 -12.49 4.72 8.35
CA ILE A 177 -12.82 3.59 7.48
C ILE A 177 -11.98 3.66 6.20
N ALA A 178 -11.29 2.57 5.87
CA ALA A 178 -10.56 2.39 4.62
C ALA A 178 -9.61 3.57 4.27
N LEU A 179 -8.86 4.06 5.27
CA LEU A 179 -8.03 5.27 5.17
C LEU A 179 -7.29 5.40 3.83
N TYR A 180 -6.49 4.40 3.44
CA TYR A 180 -5.67 4.46 2.22
C TYR A 180 -6.48 4.64 0.93
N ALA A 181 -7.66 4.02 0.82
CA ALA A 181 -8.50 4.12 -0.37
C ALA A 181 -9.23 5.48 -0.46
N ASN A 182 -9.43 6.13 0.68
CA ASN A 182 -10.11 7.42 0.79
C ASN A 182 -9.15 8.62 0.74
N VAL A 183 -7.84 8.41 0.64
CA VAL A 183 -6.88 9.50 0.41
C VAL A 183 -6.84 9.85 -1.08
N SER A 184 -7.25 11.07 -1.41
CA SER A 184 -7.09 11.61 -2.77
C SER A 184 -5.60 11.72 -3.13
N ASN A 185 -5.19 11.05 -4.20
CA ASN A 185 -3.82 11.16 -4.71
C ASN A 185 -3.44 12.60 -5.05
N ASP A 186 -4.33 13.37 -5.67
CA ASP A 186 -4.04 14.77 -6.01
C ASP A 186 -3.86 15.64 -4.75
N SER A 187 -4.70 15.45 -3.74
CA SER A 187 -4.57 16.17 -2.46
C SER A 187 -3.29 15.77 -1.72
N ALA A 188 -2.94 14.49 -1.72
CA ALA A 188 -1.70 14.00 -1.12
C ALA A 188 -0.46 14.54 -1.85
N MET A 189 -0.47 14.56 -3.18
CA MET A 189 0.61 15.11 -3.99
C MET A 189 0.77 16.62 -3.73
N GLN A 190 -0.32 17.37 -3.62
CA GLN A 190 -0.30 18.79 -3.30
C GLN A 190 0.30 19.04 -1.91
N ALA A 191 -0.14 18.29 -0.89
CA ALA A 191 0.39 18.42 0.47
C ALA A 191 1.89 18.11 0.53
N ILE A 192 2.36 17.09 -0.21
CA ILE A 192 3.78 16.76 -0.30
C ILE A 192 4.55 17.88 -0.98
N PHE A 193 4.04 18.42 -2.09
CA PHE A 193 4.67 19.55 -2.80
C PHE A 193 4.82 20.77 -1.88
N GLU A 194 3.75 21.15 -1.17
CA GLU A 194 3.78 22.28 -0.23
C GLU A 194 4.76 22.07 0.91
N LEU A 195 4.83 20.87 1.48
CA LEU A 195 5.79 20.53 2.52
C LEU A 195 7.23 20.59 2.01
N LEU A 196 7.49 20.11 0.80
CA LEU A 196 8.82 20.16 0.19
C LEU A 196 9.27 21.59 -0.08
N ILE A 197 8.39 22.46 -0.58
CA ILE A 197 8.71 23.87 -0.79
C ILE A 197 8.95 24.59 0.54
N LYS A 198 8.06 24.37 1.52
CA LYS A 198 8.15 25.02 2.83
C LYS A 198 9.43 24.67 3.58
N HIS A 199 9.90 23.42 3.44
CA HIS A 199 11.05 22.89 4.16
C HIS A 199 12.25 22.60 3.26
N GLU A 200 12.34 23.19 2.06
CA GLU A 200 13.32 22.85 1.02
C GLU A 200 14.76 22.82 1.56
N ARG A 201 15.13 23.77 2.43
CA ARG A 201 16.47 23.89 3.01
C ARG A 201 16.80 22.83 4.06
N GLU A 202 15.79 22.13 4.57
CA GLU A 202 15.90 21.12 5.63
C GLU A 202 15.81 19.69 5.08
N ILE A 203 15.56 19.53 3.78
CA ILE A 203 15.34 18.25 3.12
C ILE A 203 16.46 17.99 2.11
N ASN A 204 17.17 16.88 2.30
CA ASN A 204 18.11 16.39 1.31
C ASN A 204 17.35 15.71 0.16
N MET A 205 17.32 16.36 -0.99
CA MET A 205 16.68 15.88 -2.22
C MET A 205 17.60 15.00 -3.08
N TYR A 206 18.85 14.74 -2.64
CA TYR A 206 19.83 13.92 -3.36
C TYR A 206 20.02 14.33 -4.83
N GLY A 207 20.01 15.64 -5.09
CA GLY A 207 20.18 16.22 -6.43
C GLY A 207 18.88 16.45 -7.22
N PHE A 208 17.75 15.86 -6.79
CA PHE A 208 16.46 16.14 -7.40
C PHE A 208 15.97 17.55 -7.06
N LYS A 209 15.29 18.20 -8.00
CA LYS A 209 14.41 19.33 -7.74
C LYS A 209 13.05 18.85 -7.24
N THR A 210 12.33 19.70 -6.51
CA THR A 210 10.98 19.40 -6.00
C THR A 210 10.04 18.94 -7.10
N GLU A 211 10.07 19.56 -8.28
CA GLU A 211 9.20 19.21 -9.40
C GLU A 211 9.54 17.83 -9.97
N GLN A 212 10.83 17.47 -10.03
CA GLN A 212 11.27 16.15 -10.49
C GLN A 212 10.83 15.07 -9.50
N PHE A 213 10.96 15.34 -8.20
CA PHE A 213 10.53 14.42 -7.16
C PHE A 213 9.01 14.17 -7.23
N VAL A 214 8.22 15.24 -7.27
CA VAL A 214 6.75 15.17 -7.35
C VAL A 214 6.30 14.48 -8.64
N ALA A 215 6.94 14.76 -9.78
CA ALA A 215 6.65 14.07 -11.03
C ALA A 215 6.94 12.56 -10.95
N LEU A 216 8.08 12.16 -10.39
CA LEU A 216 8.44 10.74 -10.22
C LEU A 216 7.49 10.01 -9.26
N LEU A 217 7.15 10.64 -8.14
CA LEU A 217 6.19 10.10 -7.19
C LEU A 217 4.81 9.91 -7.84
N LYS A 218 4.37 10.87 -8.65
CA LYS A 218 3.13 10.75 -9.43
C LYS A 218 3.17 9.58 -10.41
N GLU A 219 4.29 9.36 -11.10
CA GLU A 219 4.44 8.19 -11.97
C GLU A 219 4.40 6.87 -11.20
N CYS A 220 4.92 6.83 -9.96
CA CYS A 220 4.80 5.65 -9.10
C CYS A 220 3.35 5.38 -8.70
N LEU A 221 2.60 6.42 -8.29
CA LEU A 221 1.17 6.28 -7.94
C LEU A 221 0.28 5.91 -9.13
N ASN A 222 0.74 6.20 -10.36
CA ASN A 222 0.08 5.79 -11.60
C ASN A 222 0.48 4.38 -12.08
N CYS A 223 1.45 3.73 -11.41
CA CYS A 223 1.97 2.41 -11.75
C CYS A 223 1.49 1.35 -10.74
N THR A 224 0.17 1.28 -10.53
CA THR A 224 -0.50 0.47 -9.49
C THR A 224 -1.25 -0.75 -10.04
N ILE A 225 -0.98 -1.14 -11.30
CA ILE A 225 -1.59 -2.32 -11.91
C ILE A 225 -1.10 -3.57 -11.18
N PHE A 226 -2.03 -4.45 -10.83
CA PHE A 226 -1.78 -5.73 -10.19
C PHE A 226 -2.45 -6.86 -10.98
N ARG A 227 -2.16 -8.10 -10.60
CA ARG A 227 -2.73 -9.31 -11.19
C ARG A 227 -3.42 -10.14 -10.13
N TRP A 228 -4.58 -10.66 -10.47
CA TRP A 228 -5.29 -11.69 -9.69
C TRP A 228 -5.90 -12.74 -10.63
N SER A 229 -5.69 -14.01 -10.32
CA SER A 229 -6.16 -15.14 -11.14
C SER A 229 -5.81 -15.03 -12.64
N GLY A 230 -4.62 -14.49 -12.96
CA GLY A 230 -4.15 -14.30 -14.34
C GLY A 230 -4.73 -13.07 -15.06
N LYS A 231 -5.62 -12.31 -14.44
CA LYS A 231 -6.22 -11.07 -14.96
C LYS A 231 -5.55 -9.83 -14.38
N TYR A 232 -5.53 -8.76 -15.16
CA TYR A 232 -4.92 -7.45 -14.83
C TYR A 232 -5.99 -6.40 -14.56
#